data_AF-A0A931LPF2-F1
#
_entry.id   AF-A0A931LPF2-F1
#
_cell.length_a   1.000
_cell.length_b   1.000
_cell.length_c   1.000
_cell.angle_alpha   90.00
_cell.angle_beta   90.00
_cell.angle_gamma   90.00
#
_symmetry.space_group_name_H-M   'P 1'
#
loop_
_entity.id
_entity.type
_entity.pdbx_description
1 polymer ?
#
loop_
_entity_poly.entity_id
_entity_poly.type
_entity_poly.pdbx_seq_one_letter_code
_entity_poly.pdbx_strand_id
1 'polypeptide(L)' 'MQGRKSARLQLCPRCSRPSECGAETSSCWCARLNLSPATLKTLSDKYDGCLCPDCLKQFQVQPAPRFG' A
#
# COMPACT_ATOMS: atom_id res chain seq x y z
N MET A 1 20.22 -21.01 -2.83
CA MET A 1 18.91 -20.55 -3.36
C MET A 1 18.08 -19.95 -2.21
N GLN A 2 18.22 -18.64 -1.96
CA GLN A 2 17.47 -17.94 -0.91
C GLN A 2 16.09 -17.49 -1.41
N GLY A 3 15.08 -17.55 -0.54
CA GLY A 3 13.88 -16.72 -0.64
C GLY A 3 12.56 -17.49 -0.63
N ARG A 4 12.10 -17.92 0.55
CA ARG A 4 10.67 -18.14 0.75
C ARG A 4 9.98 -16.77 0.59
N LYS A 5 9.47 -16.50 -0.61
CA LYS A 5 8.64 -15.34 -0.97
C LYS A 5 7.25 -15.48 -0.34
N SER A 6 7.18 -15.53 0.98
CA SER A 6 5.93 -15.50 1.72
C SER A 6 5.54 -14.04 1.94
N ALA A 7 4.27 -13.71 1.71
CA ALA A 7 3.72 -12.39 2.02
C ALA A 7 4.24 -11.94 3.39
N ARG A 8 5.12 -10.93 3.39
CA ARG A 8 5.78 -10.51 4.62
C ARG A 8 4.75 -9.69 5.37
N LEU A 9 4.28 -10.22 6.50
CA LEU A 9 3.50 -9.44 7.45
C LEU A 9 4.41 -8.30 7.94
N GLN A 10 4.08 -7.08 7.53
CA GLN A 10 4.85 -5.87 7.81
C GLN A 10 3.97 -4.90 8.58
N LEU A 11 4.53 -4.26 9.60
CA LEU A 11 3.84 -3.19 10.29
C LEU A 11 3.96 -1.92 9.46
N CYS A 12 2.83 -1.23 9.25
CA CYS A 12 2.80 0.03 8.54
C CYS A 12 3.63 1.07 9.31
N PRO A 13 4.65 1.72 8.71
CA PRO A 13 5.51 2.69 9.40
C PRO A 13 4.76 3.96 9.85
N ARG A 14 3.54 4.18 9.34
CA ARG A 14 2.71 5.35 9.69
C ARG A 14 1.78 5.12 10.87
N CYS A 15 1.21 3.92 11.01
CA CYS A 15 0.18 3.63 12.01
C CYS A 15 0.43 2.37 12.83
N SER A 16 1.57 1.70 12.60
CA SER A 16 1.99 0.46 13.27
C SER A 16 0.99 -0.69 13.18
N ARG A 17 0.08 -0.66 12.19
CA ARG A 17 -0.88 -1.74 11.96
C ARG A 17 -0.27 -2.87 11.14
N PRO A 18 -0.61 -4.14 11.43
CA PRO A 18 -0.21 -5.26 10.60
C PRO A 18 -0.80 -5.10 9.21
N SER A 19 0.06 -5.18 8.21
CA SER A 19 -0.27 -5.10 6.80
C SER A 19 0.46 -6.22 6.06
N GLU A 20 -0.25 -6.91 5.18
CA GLU A 20 0.37 -7.89 4.31
C GLU A 20 0.85 -7.18 3.06
N CYS A 21 2.17 -7.14 2.86
CA CYS A 21 2.72 -6.65 1.62
C CYS A 21 2.71 -7.75 0.57
N GLY A 22 1.62 -7.80 -0.19
CA GLY A 22 1.47 -8.73 -1.32
C GLY A 22 2.25 -8.33 -2.57
N ALA A 23 3.25 -7.44 -2.49
CA ALA A 23 4.07 -7.03 -3.63
C ALA A 23 4.79 -8.23 -4.28
N GLU A 24 5.19 -9.20 -3.46
CA GLU A 24 5.79 -10.46 -3.92
C GLU A 24 4.75 -11.47 -4.45
N THR A 25 3.47 -11.29 -4.12
CA THR A 25 2.35 -12.20 -4.46
C THR A 25 1.46 -11.64 -5.57
N SER A 26 1.85 -10.53 -6.20
CA SER A 26 1.07 -9.82 -7.23
C SER A 26 -0.33 -9.35 -6.78
N SER A 27 -0.66 -9.53 -5.50
CA SER A 27 -1.97 -9.26 -4.89
C SER A 27 -1.86 -8.19 -3.81
N CYS A 28 -0.93 -7.24 -3.97
CA CYS A 28 -0.91 -6.08 -3.12
C CYS A 28 -2.22 -5.32 -3.29
N TRP A 29 -2.92 -5.06 -2.18
CA TRP A 29 -4.08 -4.18 -2.17
C TRP A 29 -3.73 -2.78 -2.74
N CYS A 30 -2.47 -2.35 -2.63
CA CYS A 30 -1.96 -1.13 -3.27
C CYS A 30 -2.12 -1.13 -4.80
N ALA A 31 -2.07 -2.30 -5.45
CA ALA A 31 -2.33 -2.44 -6.89
C ALA A 31 -3.83 -2.40 -7.22
N ARG A 32 -4.72 -2.65 -6.25
CA ARG A 32 -6.18 -2.47 -6.39
C ARG A 32 -6.63 -1.05 -6.10
N LEU A 33 -5.78 -0.23 -5.47
CA LEU A 33 -6.08 1.17 -5.17
C LEU A 33 -5.72 2.04 -6.37
N ASN A 34 -6.67 2.91 -6.75
CA ASN A 34 -6.41 3.91 -7.78
C ASN A 34 -5.60 5.06 -7.17
N LEU A 35 -4.28 4.96 -7.24
CA LEU A 35 -3.34 5.96 -6.72
C LEU A 35 -2.62 6.61 -7.90
N SER A 36 -2.50 7.93 -7.87
CA SER A 36 -1.69 8.64 -8.86
C SER A 36 -0.21 8.27 -8.68
N PRO A 37 0.56 8.12 -9.78
CA PRO A 37 1.99 7.80 -9.70
C PRO A 37 2.79 8.86 -8.94
N ALA A 38 2.37 10.13 -8.97
CA ALA A 38 2.96 11.20 -8.17
C ALA A 38 2.81 10.95 -6.66
N THR A 39 1.63 10.49 -6.23
CA THR A 39 1.35 10.13 -4.84
C THR A 39 2.18 8.92 -4.43
N LEU A 40 2.22 7.86 -5.26
CA LEU A 40 3.04 6.68 -5.00
C LEU A 40 4.52 7.05 -4.85
N LYS A 41 5.06 7.88 -5.74
CA LYS A 41 6.44 8.33 -5.66
C LYS A 41 6.72 9.12 -4.39
N THR A 42 5.81 10.02 -3.99
CA THR A 42 5.92 10.77 -2.73
C THR A 42 5.88 9.85 -1.51
N LEU A 43 5.04 8.80 -1.55
CA LEU A 43 4.94 7.84 -0.46
C LEU A 43 6.17 6.95 -0.37
N SER A 44 6.71 6.48 -1.49
CA SER A 44 7.96 5.72 -1.51
C SER A 44 9.18 6.54 -1.07
N ASP A 45 9.17 7.85 -1.33
CA ASP A 45 10.21 8.77 -0.85
C ASP A 45 10.08 9.05 0.67
N LYS A 46 8.84 9.23 1.15
CA LYS A 46 8.57 9.49 2.56
C LYS A 46 8.60 8.26 3.47
N TYR A 47 8.28 7.09 2.93
CA TYR A 47 8.11 5.86 3.68
C TYR A 47 8.88 4.74 2.99
N ASP A 48 9.91 4.24 3.69
CA ASP A 48 10.67 3.06 3.26
C ASP A 48 9.90 1.80 3.69
N GLY A 49 8.89 1.41 2.90
CA GLY A 49 8.11 0.18 3.14
C GLY A 49 6.66 0.22 2.68
N CYS A 50 5.95 -0.89 2.89
CA CYS A 50 4.54 -1.00 2.54
C CYS A 50 3.67 -0.31 3.60
N LEU A 51 2.82 0.60 3.16
CA LEU A 51 1.78 1.22 4.00
C LEU A 51 0.62 0.23 4.20
N CYS A 52 -0.44 0.60 4.90
CA CYS A 52 -1.66 -0.21 4.99
C CYS A 52 -2.79 0.42 4.16
N PRO A 53 -3.84 -0.34 3.76
CA PRO A 53 -4.97 0.18 2.98
C PRO A 53 -5.64 1.38 3.61
N ASP A 54 -5.71 1.42 4.93
CA ASP A 54 -6.30 2.53 5.66
C ASP A 54 -5.50 3.83 5.48
N CYS A 55 -4.17 3.76 5.66
CA CYS A 55 -3.29 4.90 5.44
C CYS A 55 -3.27 5.32 3.97
N LEU A 56 -3.19 4.36 3.05
CA LEU A 56 -3.13 4.66 1.61
C LEU A 56 -4.46 5.21 1.07
N LYS A 57 -5.61 4.81 1.63
CA LYS A 57 -6.93 5.42 1.34
C LYS A 57 -6.96 6.92 1.64
N GLN A 58 -6.24 7.39 2.67
CA GLN A 58 -6.14 8.83 2.94
C GLN A 58 -5.37 9.59 1.86
N PHE A 59 -4.53 8.89 1.09
CA PHE A 59 -3.76 9.46 -0.01
C PHE A 59 -4.39 9.20 -1.38
N GLN A 60 -5.42 8.35 -1.45
CA GLN A 60 -6.22 8.26 -2.65
C GLN A 60 -6.84 9.62 -2.90
N VAL A 61 -6.54 10.19 -4.06
CA VAL A 61 -7.40 11.22 -4.64
C VAL A 61 -8.73 10.53 -4.83
N GLN A 62 -9.65 10.72 -3.87
CA GLN A 62 -10.98 10.14 -4.00
C GLN A 62 -11.56 10.66 -5.31
N PRO A 63 -11.88 9.81 -6.31
CA PRO A 63 -13.01 10.18 -7.14
C PRO A 63 -14.17 10.21 -6.13
N ALA A 64 -14.74 11.40 -5.92
CA ALA A 64 -15.88 11.59 -5.03
C ALA A 64 -16.85 10.41 -5.17
N PRO A 65 -17.35 9.85 -4.05
CA PRO A 65 -18.18 8.66 -4.13
C PRO A 65 -19.36 8.92 -5.06
N ARG A 66 -19.41 8.21 -6.18
CA ARG A 66 -20.60 8.14 -7.02
C ARG A 66 -21.59 7.22 -6.31
N PHE A 67 -22.19 7.73 -5.25
CA PHE A 67 -23.46 7.22 -4.76
C PHE A 67 -24.53 7.66 -5.76
N GLY A 68 -25.34 6.71 -6.24
CA GLY A 68 -26.55 6.95 -7.03
C GLY A 68 -26.56 6.23 -8.35
#